data_AF-A0A423GJF4-F1
#
_entry.id   AF-A0A423GJF4-F1
#
_cell.length_a   1.000
_cell.length_b   1.000
_cell.length_c   1.000
_cell.angle_alpha   90.00
_cell.angle_beta   90.00
_cell.angle_gamma   90.00
#
_symmetry.space_group_name_H-M   'P 1'
#
loop_
_entity.id
_entity.type
_entity.pdbx_description
1 polymer ?
#
loop_
_entity_poly.entity_id
_entity_poly.type
_entity_poly.pdbx_seq_one_letter_code
_entity_poly.pdbx_strand_id
1 'polypeptide(L)'
;MNTMKYLPRLSQSYPTVSVNDRKFKVYGVFSDPSKVACFPSQEELVSRIGEMTGAPTDPADHGLGFAIVHLALDGDYLLLSQWVDANMLQHRVYKCVVDNRKLTNVESLAETGIIACVWELEIMKFERDSWVRTMLNASPDAVRQPTGDPEAYLQSTYTGWV
;
A
#
# COMPACT_ATOMS: atom_id res chain seq x y z
N MET A 1 -0.96 29.39 8.36
CA MET A 1 0.28 28.59 8.47
C MET A 1 -0.07 27.27 9.13
N ASN A 2 0.43 26.15 8.62
CA ASN A 2 0.22 24.84 9.23
C ASN A 2 1.01 24.78 10.56
N THR A 3 0.35 24.42 11.65
CA THR A 3 0.94 24.30 12.99
C THR A 3 1.32 22.86 13.35
N MET A 4 1.07 21.91 12.45
CA MET A 4 1.43 20.51 12.63
C MET A 4 2.95 20.34 12.76
N LYS A 5 3.38 19.71 13.86
CA LYS A 5 4.76 19.25 14.03
C LYS A 5 4.85 17.78 13.63
N TYR A 6 5.96 17.41 13.02
CA TYR A 6 6.23 16.01 12.72
C TYR A 6 6.43 15.24 14.03
N LEU A 7 5.59 14.24 14.24
CA LEU A 7 5.72 13.22 15.29
C LEU A 7 5.73 11.86 14.58
N PRO A 8 6.63 10.94 14.94
CA PRO A 8 6.67 9.62 14.31
C PRO A 8 5.35 8.87 14.47
N ARG A 9 4.94 8.13 13.44
CA ARG A 9 3.76 7.28 13.43
C ARG A 9 4.17 5.82 13.40
N LEU A 10 3.49 5.00 14.18
CA LEU A 10 3.72 3.56 14.15
C LEU A 10 3.27 3.03 12.79
N SER A 11 4.10 2.20 12.16
CA SER A 11 3.74 1.43 10.97
C SER A 11 3.89 -0.05 11.24
N GLN A 12 2.90 -0.84 10.81
CA GLN A 12 2.90 -2.30 10.91
C GLN A 12 2.55 -2.95 9.58
N SER A 13 3.26 -4.02 9.24
CA SER A 13 2.89 -4.90 8.14
C SER A 13 1.88 -5.95 8.60
N TYR A 14 0.90 -6.21 7.76
CA TYR A 14 -0.14 -7.22 7.94
C TYR A 14 -0.03 -8.30 6.87
N PRO A 15 -0.71 -9.46 7.03
CA PRO A 15 -0.72 -10.50 6.02
C PRO A 15 -1.12 -9.95 4.65
N THR A 16 -0.39 -10.38 3.62
CA THR A 16 -0.70 -10.09 2.22
C THR A 16 -2.11 -10.52 1.87
N VAL A 17 -2.81 -9.67 1.12
CA VAL A 17 -4.17 -9.91 0.63
C VAL A 17 -4.12 -10.32 -0.84
N SER A 18 -4.85 -11.37 -1.20
CA SER A 18 -5.00 -11.85 -2.58
C SER A 18 -6.39 -11.51 -3.10
N VAL A 19 -6.47 -10.86 -4.26
CA VAL A 19 -7.70 -10.34 -4.87
C VAL A 19 -7.56 -10.40 -6.39
N ASN A 20 -8.46 -11.08 -7.10
CA ASN A 20 -8.50 -11.11 -8.58
C ASN A 20 -7.12 -11.34 -9.22
N ASP A 21 -6.43 -12.42 -8.80
CA ASP A 21 -5.07 -12.80 -9.22
C ASP A 21 -3.94 -11.80 -8.86
N ARG A 22 -4.26 -10.73 -8.14
CA ARG A 22 -3.30 -9.77 -7.61
C ARG A 22 -3.01 -10.04 -6.13
N LYS A 23 -1.82 -9.67 -5.68
CA LYS A 23 -1.37 -9.72 -4.29
C LYS A 23 -0.95 -8.34 -3.82
N PHE A 24 -1.50 -7.92 -2.68
CA PHE A 24 -1.20 -6.64 -2.04
C PHE A 24 -0.57 -6.88 -0.67
N LYS A 25 0.66 -6.39 -0.47
CA LYS A 25 1.20 -6.22 0.88
C LYS A 25 0.35 -5.18 1.60
N VAL A 26 0.09 -5.36 2.88
CA VAL A 26 -0.78 -4.46 3.64
C VAL A 26 0.01 -3.79 4.76
N TYR A 27 -0.11 -2.47 4.84
CA TYR A 27 0.49 -1.66 5.88
C TYR A 27 -0.58 -0.88 6.64
N GLY A 28 -0.44 -0.79 7.96
CA GLY A 28 -1.16 0.16 8.78
C GLY A 28 -0.23 1.27 9.25
N VAL A 29 -0.66 2.52 9.15
CA VAL A 29 0.04 3.69 9.71
C VAL A 29 -0.86 4.33 10.76
N PHE A 30 -0.34 4.59 11.95
CA PHE A 30 -1.13 4.98 13.11
C PHE A 30 -0.60 6.27 13.74
N SER A 31 -1.42 7.31 13.73
CA SER A 31 -1.18 8.51 14.53
C SER A 31 -1.33 8.26 16.03
N ASP A 32 -2.21 7.32 16.39
CA ASP A 32 -2.40 6.80 17.74
C ASP A 32 -2.18 5.28 17.72
N PRO A 33 -1.07 4.77 18.31
CA PRO A 33 -0.79 3.33 18.37
C PRO A 33 -1.89 2.48 19.01
N SER A 34 -2.75 3.06 19.85
CA SER A 34 -3.88 2.31 20.44
C SER A 34 -4.89 1.84 19.39
N LYS A 35 -4.98 2.54 18.25
CA LYS A 35 -5.89 2.21 17.15
C LYS A 35 -5.48 0.98 16.34
N VAL A 36 -4.34 0.35 16.63
CA VAL A 36 -3.97 -0.95 16.06
C VAL A 36 -5.08 -1.99 16.28
N ALA A 37 -5.78 -1.93 17.41
CA ALA A 37 -6.90 -2.84 17.69
C ALA A 37 -8.10 -2.66 16.74
N CYS A 38 -8.27 -1.46 16.18
CA CYS A 38 -9.34 -1.13 15.24
C CYS A 38 -9.01 -1.52 13.79
N PHE A 39 -7.76 -1.93 13.52
CA PHE A 39 -7.30 -2.20 12.15
C PHE A 39 -8.23 -3.18 11.42
N PRO A 40 -8.57 -2.93 10.13
CA PRO A 40 -9.51 -3.75 9.39
C PRO A 40 -9.15 -5.24 9.39
N SER A 41 -10.17 -6.10 9.42
CA SER A 41 -9.94 -7.55 9.31
C SER A 41 -9.43 -7.91 7.92
N GLN A 42 -8.83 -9.09 7.79
CA GLN A 42 -8.32 -9.56 6.50
C GLN A 42 -9.46 -9.73 5.49
N GLU A 43 -10.62 -10.20 5.93
CA GLU A 43 -11.82 -10.35 5.09
C GLU A 43 -12.33 -9.00 4.58
N GLU A 44 -12.34 -7.98 5.45
CA GLU A 44 -12.70 -6.62 5.06
C GLU A 44 -11.72 -6.07 4.02
N LEU A 45 -10.41 -6.23 4.24
CA LEU A 45 -9.39 -5.77 3.31
C LEU A 45 -9.52 -6.45 1.94
N VAL A 46 -9.72 -7.78 1.92
CA VAL A 46 -9.98 -8.53 0.68
C VAL A 46 -11.19 -7.96 -0.05
N SER A 47 -12.31 -7.75 0.65
CA SER A 47 -13.55 -7.22 0.05
C SER A 47 -13.33 -5.83 -0.54
N ARG A 48 -12.77 -4.90 0.24
CA ARG A 48 -12.61 -3.49 -0.16
C ARG A 48 -11.59 -3.30 -1.26
N ILE A 49 -10.45 -3.99 -1.18
CA ILE A 49 -9.44 -3.95 -2.24
C ILE A 49 -10.01 -4.56 -3.52
N GLY A 50 -10.81 -5.64 -3.43
CA GLY A 50 -11.55 -6.22 -4.55
C GLY A 50 -12.48 -5.25 -5.25
N GLU A 51 -13.34 -4.57 -4.49
CA GLU A 51 -14.26 -3.56 -5.01
C GLU A 51 -13.53 -2.43 -5.75
N MET A 52 -12.40 -1.95 -5.20
CA MET A 52 -11.71 -0.76 -5.70
C MET A 52 -10.77 -1.04 -6.88
N THR A 53 -10.20 -2.25 -6.95
CA THR A 53 -9.24 -2.61 -8.00
C THR A 53 -9.90 -3.28 -9.20
N GLY A 54 -11.11 -3.84 -9.03
CA GLY A 54 -11.84 -4.51 -10.10
C GLY A 54 -11.07 -5.69 -10.72
N ALA A 55 -11.50 -6.11 -11.90
CA ALA A 55 -10.75 -7.09 -12.70
C ALA A 55 -9.48 -6.47 -13.29
N PRO A 56 -8.41 -7.25 -13.52
CA PRO A 56 -7.28 -6.82 -14.32
C PRO A 56 -7.74 -6.34 -15.71
N THR A 57 -7.42 -5.10 -16.04
CA THR A 57 -7.77 -4.48 -17.32
C THR A 57 -6.55 -4.14 -18.17
N ASP A 58 -5.36 -4.15 -17.57
CA ASP A 58 -4.11 -3.77 -18.21
C ASP A 58 -3.21 -5.01 -18.37
N PRO A 59 -2.81 -5.38 -19.60
CA PRO A 59 -1.84 -6.45 -19.84
C PRO A 59 -0.48 -6.21 -19.18
N ALA A 60 -0.14 -4.96 -18.84
CA ALA A 60 1.09 -4.59 -18.15
C ALA A 60 0.99 -4.71 -16.62
N ASP A 61 -0.15 -5.15 -16.08
CA ASP A 61 -0.33 -5.39 -14.65
C ASP A 61 0.56 -6.54 -14.16
N HIS A 62 1.42 -6.27 -13.18
CA HIS A 62 2.30 -7.28 -12.59
C HIS A 62 1.59 -8.26 -11.63
N GLY A 63 0.35 -7.98 -11.24
CA GLY A 63 -0.33 -8.74 -10.19
C GLY A 63 0.19 -8.42 -8.78
N LEU A 64 1.05 -7.41 -8.62
CA LEU A 64 1.73 -7.10 -7.36
C LEU A 64 1.52 -5.63 -6.99
N GLY A 65 1.27 -5.40 -5.70
CA GLY A 65 1.08 -4.06 -5.17
C GLY A 65 1.18 -4.00 -3.66
N PHE A 66 0.75 -2.88 -3.11
CA PHE A 66 0.64 -2.67 -1.69
C PHE A 66 -0.53 -1.73 -1.36
N ALA A 67 -1.09 -1.92 -0.18
CA ALA A 67 -2.14 -1.09 0.39
C ALA A 67 -1.64 -0.46 1.70
N ILE A 68 -2.00 0.80 1.94
CA ILE A 68 -1.75 1.48 3.21
C ILE A 68 -3.10 1.91 3.78
N VAL A 69 -3.44 1.44 4.98
CA VAL A 69 -4.54 1.97 5.78
C VAL A 69 -3.97 2.92 6.81
N HIS A 70 -4.25 4.20 6.68
CA HIS A 70 -3.69 5.24 7.52
C HIS A 70 -4.77 5.79 8.46
N LEU A 71 -4.60 5.55 9.76
CA LEU A 71 -5.45 6.11 10.81
C LEU A 71 -4.81 7.40 11.32
N ALA A 72 -5.04 8.49 10.58
CA ALA A 72 -4.44 9.80 10.84
C ALA A 72 -5.22 10.60 11.91
N LEU A 73 -4.78 11.83 12.16
CA LEU A 73 -5.44 12.75 13.10
C LEU A 73 -6.63 13.47 12.45
N ASP A 74 -6.58 13.67 11.15
CA ASP A 74 -7.52 14.45 10.33
C ASP A 74 -8.46 13.58 9.47
N GLY A 75 -8.31 12.25 9.53
CA GLY A 75 -9.16 11.28 8.86
C GLY A 75 -8.50 9.91 8.78
N ASP A 76 -9.26 8.93 8.30
CA ASP A 76 -8.70 7.64 7.91
C ASP A 76 -8.63 7.57 6.39
N TYR A 77 -7.59 6.91 5.89
CA TYR A 77 -7.31 6.82 4.46
C TYR A 77 -6.95 5.39 4.07
N LEU A 78 -7.31 5.03 2.84
CA LEU A 78 -6.86 3.82 2.17
C LEU A 78 -6.14 4.22 0.88
N LEU A 79 -4.87 3.83 0.77
CA LEU A 79 -4.06 4.04 -0.42
C LEU A 79 -3.83 2.68 -1.07
N LEU A 80 -4.10 2.58 -2.37
CA LEU A 80 -3.87 1.38 -3.17
C LEU A 80 -2.86 1.68 -4.27
N SER A 81 -1.74 0.98 -4.22
CA SER A 81 -0.61 1.16 -5.12
C SER A 81 -0.32 -0.15 -5.84
N GLN A 82 -0.24 -0.11 -7.16
CA GLN A 82 -0.07 -1.28 -8.01
C GLN A 82 1.06 -1.06 -9.00
N TRP A 83 1.97 -2.02 -9.08
CA TRP A 83 3.05 -2.00 -10.06
C TRP A 83 2.52 -2.37 -11.44
N VAL A 84 2.84 -1.54 -12.42
CA VAL A 84 2.43 -1.71 -13.82
C VAL A 84 3.62 -1.42 -14.71
N ASP A 85 3.81 -2.25 -15.74
CA ASP A 85 5.05 -2.30 -16.51
C ASP A 85 6.26 -2.48 -15.56
N ALA A 86 7.48 -2.27 -16.02
CA ALA A 86 8.65 -2.45 -15.18
C ALA A 86 8.77 -1.40 -14.05
N ASN A 87 8.28 -0.18 -14.24
CA ASN A 87 8.73 0.98 -13.46
C ASN A 87 7.63 1.94 -13.00
N MET A 88 6.36 1.68 -13.30
CA MET A 88 5.26 2.59 -12.98
C MET A 88 4.43 2.09 -11.80
N LEU A 89 3.86 3.04 -11.06
CA LEU A 89 2.95 2.77 -9.96
C LEU A 89 1.61 3.42 -10.26
N GLN A 90 0.58 2.61 -10.50
CA GLN A 90 -0.80 3.10 -10.48
C GLN A 90 -1.21 3.30 -9.03
N HIS A 91 -1.78 4.46 -8.74
CA HIS A 91 -2.06 4.87 -7.37
C HIS A 91 -3.46 5.43 -7.22
N ARG A 92 -4.18 4.98 -6.20
CA ARG A 92 -5.55 5.41 -5.88
C ARG A 92 -5.63 5.72 -4.39
N VAL A 93 -6.19 6.89 -4.06
CA VAL A 93 -6.33 7.35 -2.68
C VAL A 93 -7.80 7.48 -2.35
N TYR A 94 -8.18 6.96 -1.19
CA TYR A 94 -9.53 7.03 -0.68
C TYR A 94 -9.50 7.60 0.74
N LYS A 95 -10.48 8.44 1.03
CA LYS A 95 -10.89 8.74 2.40
C LYS A 95 -11.84 7.65 2.86
N CYS A 96 -11.77 7.26 4.13
CA CYS A 96 -12.66 6.27 4.71
C CYS A 96 -12.86 6.52 6.21
N VAL A 97 -13.62 5.62 6.85
CA VAL A 97 -13.74 5.50 8.30
C VAL A 97 -13.33 4.08 8.70
N VAL A 98 -12.37 3.97 9.62
CA VAL A 98 -11.95 2.72 10.23
C VAL A 98 -12.55 2.61 11.63
N ASP A 99 -13.48 1.69 11.81
CA ASP A 99 -14.05 1.37 13.12
C ASP A 99 -14.41 -0.11 13.19
N ASN A 100 -14.30 -0.70 14.39
CA ASN A 100 -14.67 -2.08 14.67
C ASN A 100 -14.17 -3.08 13.61
N ARG A 101 -12.91 -2.90 13.18
CA ARG A 101 -12.23 -3.74 12.18
C ARG A 101 -12.88 -3.71 10.79
N LYS A 102 -13.61 -2.64 10.45
CA LYS A 102 -14.25 -2.42 9.15
C LYS A 102 -13.81 -1.12 8.49
N LEU A 103 -13.95 -1.06 7.17
CA LEU A 103 -13.77 0.14 6.36
C LEU A 103 -15.13 0.57 5.81
N THR A 104 -15.54 1.79 6.14
CA THR A 104 -16.83 2.35 5.70
C THR A 104 -16.63 3.73 5.11
N ASN A 105 -17.67 4.26 4.45
CA ASN A 105 -17.68 5.59 3.84
C ASN A 105 -16.46 5.85 2.95
N VAL A 106 -16.15 4.88 2.09
CA VAL A 106 -15.00 4.98 1.18
C VAL A 106 -15.33 5.96 0.05
N GLU A 107 -14.56 7.03 -0.05
CA GLU A 107 -14.71 8.08 -1.04
C GLU A 107 -13.38 8.32 -1.76
N SER A 108 -13.41 8.33 -3.10
CA SER A 108 -12.21 8.59 -3.90
C SER A 108 -11.73 10.04 -3.74
N LEU A 109 -10.43 10.23 -3.57
CA LEU A 109 -9.79 11.55 -3.52
C LEU A 109 -9.15 11.96 -4.85
N ALA A 110 -9.43 11.25 -5.94
CA ALA A 110 -8.78 11.49 -7.24
C ALA A 110 -8.87 12.96 -7.71
N GLU A 111 -10.02 13.61 -7.52
CA GLU A 111 -10.24 15.01 -7.95
C GLU A 111 -9.42 16.03 -7.16
N THR A 112 -8.91 15.64 -5.98
CA THR A 112 -8.09 16.54 -5.14
C THR A 112 -6.64 16.61 -5.59
N GLY A 113 -6.16 15.63 -6.38
CA GLY A 113 -4.74 15.48 -6.73
C GLY A 113 -3.82 15.09 -5.57
N ILE A 114 -4.37 14.79 -4.38
CA ILE A 114 -3.60 14.29 -3.24
C ILE A 114 -3.11 12.87 -3.54
N ILE A 115 -1.83 12.62 -3.30
CA ILE A 115 -1.20 11.31 -3.51
C ILE A 115 -0.80 10.65 -2.19
N ALA A 116 -0.16 11.37 -1.28
CA ALA A 116 0.36 10.81 -0.03
C ALA A 116 0.75 11.92 0.94
N CYS A 117 0.72 11.62 2.22
CA CYS A 117 1.35 12.39 3.27
C CYS A 117 2.81 11.93 3.50
N VAL A 118 3.56 12.69 4.28
CA VAL A 118 5.00 12.43 4.52
C VAL A 118 5.28 11.07 5.17
N TRP A 119 4.37 10.54 5.99
CA TRP A 119 4.52 9.22 6.62
C TRP A 119 4.31 8.07 5.64
N GLU A 120 3.35 8.21 4.72
CA GLU A 120 3.10 7.21 3.66
C GLU A 120 4.25 7.18 2.65
N LEU A 121 4.89 8.33 2.40
CA LEU A 121 6.04 8.42 1.50
C LEU A 121 7.23 7.55 1.95
N GLU A 122 7.44 7.36 3.25
CA GLU A 122 8.48 6.45 3.75
C GLU A 122 8.18 4.98 3.41
N ILE A 123 6.91 4.58 3.50
CA ILE A 123 6.47 3.23 3.08
C ILE A 123 6.58 3.08 1.57
N MET A 124 6.14 4.09 0.80
CA MET A 124 6.27 4.08 -0.66
C MET A 124 7.74 4.04 -1.12
N LYS A 125 8.64 4.73 -0.41
CA LYS A 125 10.09 4.65 -0.64
C LYS A 125 10.58 3.23 -0.38
N PHE A 126 10.22 2.63 0.75
CA PHE A 126 10.58 1.24 1.06
C PHE A 126 10.11 0.28 -0.05
N GLU A 127 8.87 0.42 -0.51
CA GLU A 127 8.30 -0.40 -1.58
C GLU A 127 9.03 -0.22 -2.90
N ARG A 128 9.34 1.02 -3.27
CA ARG A 128 10.15 1.31 -4.45
C ARG A 128 11.54 0.69 -4.37
N ASP A 129 12.21 0.82 -3.23
CA ASP A 129 13.56 0.26 -3.02
C ASP A 129 13.50 -1.28 -3.03
N SER A 130 12.42 -1.87 -2.50
CA SER A 130 12.16 -3.30 -2.54
C SER A 130 11.94 -3.79 -3.96
N TRP A 131 11.04 -3.16 -4.72
CA TRP A 131 10.76 -3.48 -6.11
C TRP A 131 12.01 -3.42 -6.99
N VAL A 132 12.81 -2.35 -6.86
CA VAL A 132 14.06 -2.24 -7.62
C VAL A 132 14.99 -3.40 -7.29
N ARG A 133 15.15 -3.74 -6.01
CA ARG A 133 16.07 -4.78 -5.57
C ARG A 133 15.64 -6.18 -5.99
N THR A 134 14.34 -6.49 -5.95
CA THR A 134 13.85 -7.87 -6.13
C THR A 134 13.29 -8.12 -7.53
N MET A 135 12.68 -7.12 -8.16
CA MET A 135 12.02 -7.28 -9.46
C MET A 135 12.87 -6.76 -10.62
N LEU A 136 13.59 -5.65 -10.44
CA LEU A 136 14.37 -5.04 -11.52
C LEU A 136 15.86 -5.40 -11.51
N ASN A 137 16.42 -5.72 -10.35
CA ASN A 137 17.84 -6.03 -10.21
C ASN A 137 18.09 -7.54 -10.28
N ALA A 138 17.85 -8.14 -11.44
CA ALA A 138 18.37 -9.46 -11.77
C ALA A 138 19.89 -9.34 -12.05
N SER A 139 20.68 -10.33 -11.62
CA SER A 139 22.15 -10.45 -11.67
C SER A 139 22.88 -9.64 -12.79
N PRO A 140 24.11 -9.13 -12.57
CA PRO A 140 24.94 -8.53 -13.63
C PRO A 140 25.07 -9.38 -14.91
N ASP A 141 24.87 -10.71 -14.82
CA ASP A 141 24.89 -11.65 -15.94
C ASP A 141 23.55 -11.79 -16.68
N ALA A 142 22.48 -11.14 -16.20
CA ALA A 142 21.13 -11.20 -16.77
C ALA A 142 21.01 -10.29 -18.00
N VAL A 143 21.82 -10.57 -19.04
CA VAL A 143 21.87 -9.75 -20.25
C VAL A 143 20.58 -9.85 -21.08
N ARG A 144 19.63 -10.78 -20.82
CA ARG A 144 18.42 -10.91 -21.67
C ARG A 144 17.09 -11.27 -21.04
N GLN A 145 16.97 -11.55 -19.74
CA GLN A 145 15.65 -11.77 -19.11
C GLN A 145 15.64 -11.33 -17.64
N PRO A 146 14.80 -10.36 -17.25
CA PRO A 146 14.55 -10.09 -15.85
C PRO A 146 13.57 -11.16 -15.34
N THR A 147 14.08 -12.24 -14.76
CA THR A 147 13.24 -13.06 -13.87
C THR A 147 13.26 -12.36 -12.52
N GLY A 148 12.43 -11.34 -12.34
CA GLY A 148 12.20 -10.77 -11.01
C GLY A 148 11.82 -11.86 -10.00
N ASP A 149 11.97 -11.58 -8.71
CA ASP A 149 11.59 -12.48 -7.62
C ASP A 149 10.35 -11.93 -6.89
N PRO A 150 9.13 -12.27 -7.35
CA PRO A 150 7.88 -11.89 -6.70
C PRO A 150 7.80 -12.33 -5.25
N GLU A 151 8.37 -13.48 -4.91
CA GLU A 151 8.29 -14.02 -3.55
C GLU A 151 9.18 -13.20 -2.61
N ALA A 152 10.41 -12.90 -3.02
CA ALA A 152 11.27 -11.98 -2.26
C ALA A 152 10.65 -10.59 -2.11
N TYR A 153 9.97 -10.07 -3.15
CA TYR A 153 9.24 -8.80 -3.06
C TYR A 153 8.13 -8.86 -2.00
N LEU A 154 7.33 -9.94 -2.00
CA LEU A 154 6.20 -10.12 -1.08
C LEU A 154 6.66 -10.35 0.36
N GLN A 155 7.82 -10.99 0.57
CA GLN A 155 8.40 -11.21 1.90
C GLN A 155 9.07 -9.95 2.46
N SER A 156 9.49 -9.02 1.61
CA SER A 156 10.08 -7.75 2.03
C SER A 156 9.01 -6.76 2.47
N THR A 157 8.84 -6.62 3.78
CA THR A 157 7.85 -5.75 4.43
C THR A 157 8.51 -4.74 5.38
N TYR A 158 7.78 -3.67 5.70
CA TYR A 158 8.18 -2.66 6.66
C TYR A 158 7.29 -2.67 7.93
N THR A 159 7.94 -2.69 9.09
CA THR A 159 7.33 -2.42 10.41
C THR A 159 8.30 -1.55 11.21
N GLY A 160 7.81 -0.49 11.83
CA GLY A 160 8.67 0.49 12.50
C GLY A 160 7.96 1.79 12.80
N TRP A 161 8.73 2.87 12.87
CA TRP A 161 8.21 4.23 13.03
C TRP A 161 8.62 5.06 11.82
N VAL A 162 7.62 5.68 11.18
CA VAL A 162 7.77 6.58 10.03
C VAL A 162 7.43 8.02 10.38
#